data_AF-A0A416D7J0-F1
#
_entry.id   AF-A0A416D7J0-F1
#
_cell.length_a   1.000
_cell.length_b   1.000
_cell.length_c   1.000
_cell.angle_alpha   90.00
_cell.angle_beta   90.00
_cell.angle_gamma   90.00
#
_symmetry.space_group_name_H-M   'P 1'
#
loop_
_entity.id
_entity.type
_entity.pdbx_description
1 polymer ?
#
loop_
_entity_poly.entity_id
_entity_poly.type
_entity_poly.pdbx_seq_one_letter_code
_entity_poly.pdbx_strand_id
1 'polypeptide(L)'
;MLSYNALIFFNMKQTQEEKDAVMAKLDQIIADCNKLGCKMIVVVPSMDLTVPATVDEIKADAVAVLKEMVKKVEPHGIKLSIEFCGAPTMSINRFEYAYDIVTEVDHPLVGITLDQYHF
;
A
#
# COMPACT_ATOMS: atom_id res chain seq x y z
N MET A 1 0.82 -18.75 6.80
CA MET A 1 1.15 -17.89 5.65
C MET A 1 2.08 -16.80 6.15
N LEU A 2 3.25 -16.61 5.54
CA LEU A 2 4.20 -15.57 5.96
C LEU A 2 3.90 -14.23 5.27
N SER A 3 4.23 -13.13 5.94
CA SER A 3 4.06 -11.76 5.44
C SER A 3 5.39 -11.03 5.45
N TYR A 4 5.64 -10.21 4.42
CA TYR A 4 6.71 -9.22 4.43
C TYR A 4 6.23 -7.99 5.20
N ASN A 5 7.04 -7.57 6.18
CA ASN A 5 6.62 -6.61 7.21
C ASN A 5 6.04 -5.31 6.65
N ALA A 6 6.69 -4.64 5.70
CA ALA A 6 6.12 -3.46 5.03
C ALA A 6 6.92 -3.02 3.80
N LEU A 7 6.24 -2.69 2.71
CA LEU A 7 6.68 -1.65 1.78
C LEU A 7 6.14 -0.32 2.29
N ILE A 8 7.03 0.60 2.67
CA ILE A 8 6.64 1.90 3.24
C ILE A 8 6.46 2.97 2.19
N PHE A 9 5.55 3.90 2.47
CA PHE A 9 5.31 5.13 1.74
C PHE A 9 4.97 4.91 0.27
N PHE A 10 3.93 4.11 -0.01
CA PHE A 10 3.60 3.72 -1.39
C PHE A 10 2.89 4.81 -2.21
N ASN A 11 2.08 5.67 -1.58
CA ASN A 11 1.23 6.66 -2.26
C ASN A 11 1.79 8.10 -2.20
N MET A 12 1.12 9.05 -2.84
CA MET A 12 1.39 10.49 -2.84
C MET A 12 2.76 10.89 -3.38
N LYS A 13 3.32 10.11 -4.31
CA LYS A 13 4.59 10.44 -4.97
C LYS A 13 4.39 11.53 -6.03
N GLN A 14 5.25 12.54 -6.00
CA GLN A 14 5.13 13.74 -6.82
C GLN A 14 5.79 13.54 -8.19
N THR A 15 6.92 12.85 -8.23
CA THR A 15 7.68 12.66 -9.47
C THR A 15 7.50 11.24 -10.01
N GLN A 16 7.74 11.07 -11.32
CA GLN A 16 7.77 9.73 -11.93
C GLN A 16 8.89 8.87 -11.33
N GLU A 17 10.05 9.48 -11.03
CA GLU A 17 11.18 8.80 -10.40
C GLU A 17 10.81 8.20 -9.03
N GLU A 18 10.09 8.94 -8.20
CA GLU A 18 9.61 8.44 -6.90
C GLU A 18 8.61 7.27 -7.07
N LYS A 19 7.71 7.37 -8.06
CA LYS A 19 6.75 6.29 -8.38
C LYS A 19 7.47 5.03 -8.86
N ASP A 20 8.45 5.20 -9.75
CA ASP A 20 9.26 4.10 -10.28
C ASP A 20 10.09 3.45 -9.17
N ALA A 21 10.62 4.24 -8.23
CA ALA A 21 11.35 3.73 -7.07
C ALA A 21 10.47 2.86 -6.16
N VAL A 22 9.21 3.24 -5.93
CA VAL A 22 8.23 2.41 -5.19
C VAL A 22 8.01 1.08 -5.91
N MET A 23 7.81 1.11 -7.23
CA MET A 23 7.59 -0.10 -8.04
C MET A 23 8.82 -1.01 -8.11
N ALA A 24 10.01 -0.43 -8.24
CA ALA A 24 11.27 -1.18 -8.18
C ALA A 24 11.49 -1.82 -6.81
N LYS A 25 11.13 -1.11 -5.73
CA LYS A 25 11.18 -1.68 -4.37
C LYS A 25 10.17 -2.83 -4.21
N LEU A 26 8.98 -2.72 -4.79
CA LEU A 26 8.00 -3.80 -4.82
C LEU A 26 8.56 -5.03 -5.57
N ASP A 27 9.20 -4.85 -6.72
CA ASP A 27 9.81 -5.95 -7.48
C ASP A 27 10.88 -6.70 -6.66
N GLN A 28 11.72 -5.96 -5.94
CA GLN A 28 12.68 -6.54 -5.01
C GLN A 28 11.99 -7.34 -3.89
N ILE A 29 10.95 -6.79 -3.28
CA ILE A 29 10.20 -7.47 -2.20
C ILE A 29 9.50 -8.73 -2.72
N ILE A 30 8.92 -8.69 -3.93
CA ILE A 30 8.33 -9.87 -4.58
C ILE A 30 9.37 -10.97 -4.75
N ALA A 31 10.58 -10.63 -5.22
CA ALA A 31 11.66 -11.60 -5.37
C ALA A 31 12.04 -12.24 -4.03
N ASP A 32 12.09 -11.47 -2.94
CA ASP A 32 12.40 -11.99 -1.60
C ASP A 32 11.24 -12.81 -1.03
N CYS A 33 9.99 -12.39 -1.25
CA CYS A 33 8.80 -13.14 -0.87
C CYS A 33 8.76 -14.52 -1.54
N ASN A 34 9.12 -14.60 -2.81
CA ASN A 34 9.18 -15.87 -3.54
C ASN A 34 10.23 -16.83 -2.95
N LYS A 35 11.39 -16.31 -2.50
CA LYS A 35 12.43 -17.13 -1.84
C LYS A 35 12.00 -17.61 -0.46
N LEU A 36 11.33 -16.74 0.30
CA LEU A 36 10.96 -16.99 1.70
C LEU A 36 9.61 -17.71 1.84
N GLY A 37 8.83 -17.82 0.76
CA GLY A 37 7.46 -18.33 0.82
C GLY A 37 6.47 -17.34 1.46
N CYS A 38 6.77 -16.04 1.45
CA CYS A 38 5.82 -15.00 1.85
C CYS A 38 4.76 -14.80 0.78
N LYS A 39 3.49 -14.72 1.19
CA LYS A 39 2.34 -14.55 0.29
C LYS A 39 1.49 -13.33 0.63
N MET A 40 2.05 -12.44 1.43
CA MET A 40 1.46 -11.15 1.78
C MET A 40 2.57 -10.11 1.90
N ILE A 41 2.31 -8.90 1.41
CA ILE A 41 3.11 -7.71 1.60
C ILE A 41 2.21 -6.67 2.25
N VAL A 42 2.59 -6.20 3.42
CA VAL A 42 1.94 -5.02 3.99
C VAL A 42 2.42 -3.78 3.26
N VAL A 43 1.53 -2.84 2.99
CA VAL A 43 1.85 -1.55 2.35
C VAL A 43 1.42 -0.42 3.28
N VAL A 44 2.38 0.45 3.61
CA VAL A 44 2.19 1.54 4.57
C VAL A 44 2.06 2.87 3.80
N PRO A 45 1.03 3.68 4.06
CA PRO A 45 0.81 4.98 3.42
C PRO A 45 1.97 5.95 3.66
N SER A 46 2.13 6.94 2.79
CA SER A 46 3.11 8.01 2.98
C SER A 46 2.82 8.85 4.23
N MET A 47 3.88 9.32 4.87
CA MET A 47 3.87 10.20 6.04
C MET A 47 4.39 11.58 5.65
N ASP A 48 4.00 12.62 6.38
CA ASP A 48 4.55 13.98 6.28
C ASP A 48 4.52 14.54 4.85
N LEU A 49 3.34 14.53 4.23
CA LEU A 49 3.14 15.04 2.88
C LEU A 49 3.65 16.49 2.75
N THR A 50 4.50 16.73 1.76
CA THR A 50 5.10 18.06 1.52
C THR A 50 4.18 18.99 0.72
N VAL A 51 3.13 18.43 0.11
CA VAL A 51 2.11 19.15 -0.64
C VAL A 51 0.75 18.89 0.02
N PRO A 52 -0.08 19.92 0.26
CA PRO A 52 -1.42 19.74 0.76
C PRO A 52 -2.24 18.83 -0.17
N ALA A 53 -2.98 17.89 0.42
CA ALA A 53 -3.87 17.00 -0.30
C ALA A 53 -5.16 16.79 0.49
N THR A 54 -6.27 16.73 -0.22
CA THR A 54 -7.57 16.32 0.32
C THR A 54 -7.61 14.81 0.52
N VAL A 55 -8.55 14.34 1.34
CA VAL A 55 -8.77 12.91 1.54
C VAL A 55 -9.11 12.20 0.22
N ASP A 56 -9.89 12.85 -0.65
CA ASP A 56 -10.30 12.26 -1.94
C ASP A 56 -9.11 12.13 -2.90
N GLU A 57 -8.20 13.12 -2.95
CA GLU A 57 -6.96 13.03 -3.72
C GLU A 57 -6.06 11.89 -3.21
N ILE A 58 -5.95 11.75 -1.90
CA ILE A 58 -5.17 10.67 -1.28
C ILE A 58 -5.74 9.29 -1.62
N LYS A 59 -7.06 9.13 -1.53
CA LYS A 59 -7.74 7.88 -1.87
C LYS A 59 -7.56 7.55 -3.36
N ALA A 60 -7.78 8.52 -4.24
CA ALA A 60 -7.66 8.32 -5.68
C ALA A 60 -6.24 7.90 -6.08
N ASP A 61 -5.20 8.55 -5.52
CA ASP A 61 -3.82 8.16 -5.75
C ASP A 61 -3.52 6.76 -5.21
N ALA A 62 -3.96 6.44 -3.99
CA ALA A 62 -3.75 5.12 -3.39
C ALA A 62 -4.42 4.00 -4.22
N VAL A 63 -5.66 4.21 -4.69
CA VAL A 63 -6.37 3.28 -5.57
C VAL A 63 -5.59 3.06 -6.86
N ALA A 64 -5.12 4.13 -7.50
CA ALA A 64 -4.35 4.05 -8.74
C ALA A 64 -3.03 3.27 -8.54
N VAL A 65 -2.28 3.58 -7.49
CA VAL A 65 -1.02 2.90 -7.19
C VAL A 65 -1.26 1.43 -6.87
N LEU A 66 -2.26 1.10 -6.04
CA LEU A 66 -2.58 -0.30 -5.70
C LEU A 66 -2.98 -1.12 -6.92
N LYS A 67 -3.75 -0.54 -7.86
CA LYS A 67 -4.09 -1.21 -9.13
C LYS A 67 -2.85 -1.54 -9.96
N GLU A 68 -1.84 -0.67 -9.97
CA GLU A 68 -0.54 -0.97 -10.61
C GLU A 68 0.28 -2.01 -9.84
N MET A 69 0.30 -1.94 -8.50
CA MET A 69 0.99 -2.94 -7.67
C MET A 69 0.38 -4.34 -7.82
N VAL A 70 -0.96 -4.43 -7.93
CA VAL A 70 -1.69 -5.70 -8.17
C VAL A 70 -1.17 -6.42 -9.41
N LYS A 71 -1.00 -5.70 -10.53
CA LYS A 71 -0.47 -6.28 -11.79
C LYS A 71 0.88 -6.97 -11.58
N LYS A 72 1.70 -6.46 -10.65
CA LYS A 72 3.01 -7.03 -10.32
C LYS A 72 2.91 -8.22 -9.37
N VAL A 73 2.05 -8.17 -8.35
CA VAL A 73 1.96 -9.25 -7.34
C VAL A 73 1.10 -10.44 -7.77
N GLU A 74 0.14 -10.23 -8.68
CA GLU A 74 -0.83 -11.24 -9.10
C GLU A 74 -0.17 -12.51 -9.68
N PRO A 75 0.84 -12.42 -10.60
CA PRO A 75 1.53 -13.61 -11.11
C PRO A 75 2.23 -14.45 -10.03
N HIS A 76 2.48 -13.87 -8.84
CA HIS A 76 3.13 -14.54 -7.73
C HIS A 76 2.15 -15.04 -6.65
N GLY A 77 0.85 -14.72 -6.81
CA GLY A 77 -0.19 -15.01 -5.82
C GLY A 77 0.07 -14.33 -4.47
N ILE A 78 0.71 -13.15 -4.49
CA ILE A 78 1.02 -12.37 -3.28
C ILE A 78 -0.11 -11.35 -3.05
N LYS A 79 -0.58 -11.27 -1.80
CA LYS A 79 -1.59 -10.30 -1.38
C LYS A 79 -0.96 -8.98 -0.93
N LEU A 80 -1.65 -7.87 -1.14
CA LEU A 80 -1.34 -6.56 -0.58
C LEU A 80 -2.28 -6.28 0.59
N SER A 81 -1.73 -5.83 1.70
CA SER A 81 -2.50 -5.48 2.90
C SER A 81 -2.19 -4.04 3.30
N ILE A 82 -3.15 -3.13 3.13
CA ILE A 82 -2.97 -1.73 3.51
C ILE A 82 -2.97 -1.64 5.04
N GLU A 83 -1.88 -1.17 5.61
CA GLU A 83 -1.80 -0.84 7.04
C GLU A 83 -2.02 0.66 7.18
N PHE A 84 -3.25 1.08 7.48
CA PHE A 84 -3.48 2.45 7.91
C PHE A 84 -2.82 2.66 9.27
N CYS A 85 -2.21 3.82 9.47
CA CYS A 85 -1.55 4.14 10.73
C CYS A 85 -2.23 5.36 11.34
N GLY A 86 -2.79 5.22 12.55
CA GLY A 86 -3.58 6.24 13.26
C GLY A 86 -2.81 7.48 13.74
N ALA A 87 -1.72 7.85 13.06
CA ALA A 87 -0.95 9.06 13.34
C ALA A 87 -1.42 10.24 12.47
N PRO A 88 -1.48 11.49 13.00
CA PRO A 88 -2.03 12.63 12.27
C PRO A 88 -1.37 12.95 10.93
N THR A 89 -0.08 12.65 10.77
CA THR A 89 0.68 12.98 9.56
C THR A 89 0.73 11.85 8.52
N MET A 90 0.08 10.71 8.78
CA MET A 90 -0.06 9.63 7.82
C MET A 90 -1.18 9.96 6.82
N SER A 91 -0.93 9.74 5.53
CA SER A 91 -1.90 10.06 4.47
C SER A 91 -3.19 9.25 4.59
N ILE A 92 -3.11 7.99 5.03
CA ILE A 92 -4.26 7.15 5.32
C ILE A 92 -4.17 6.73 6.80
N ASN A 93 -4.90 7.45 7.65
CA ASN A 93 -4.81 7.33 9.11
C ASN A 93 -6.14 6.95 9.80
N ARG A 94 -7.11 6.50 9.01
CA ARG A 94 -8.42 6.04 9.50
C ARG A 94 -8.79 4.74 8.83
N PHE A 95 -9.47 3.88 9.58
CA PHE A 95 -10.00 2.64 9.05
C PHE A 95 -10.94 2.89 7.86
N GLU A 96 -11.85 3.87 7.95
CA GLU A 96 -12.83 4.15 6.90
C GLU A 96 -12.14 4.53 5.58
N TYR A 97 -11.00 5.22 5.65
CA TYR A 97 -10.26 5.60 4.44
C TYR A 97 -9.64 4.39 3.78
N ALA A 98 -9.00 3.51 4.55
CA ALA A 98 -8.47 2.26 4.02
C ALA A 98 -9.59 1.36 3.47
N TYR A 99 -10.75 1.33 4.13
CA TYR A 99 -11.92 0.58 3.70
C TYR A 99 -12.48 1.05 2.36
N ASP A 100 -12.63 2.36 2.17
CA ASP A 100 -13.06 2.93 0.90
C ASP A 100 -12.06 2.59 -0.22
N ILE A 101 -10.76 2.69 0.05
CA ILE A 101 -9.70 2.40 -0.92
C ILE A 101 -9.75 0.93 -1.35
N VAL A 102 -9.79 -0.04 -0.42
CA VAL A 102 -9.82 -1.47 -0.81
C VAL A 102 -11.13 -1.82 -1.53
N THR A 103 -12.23 -1.18 -1.16
CA THR A 103 -13.54 -1.35 -1.82
C THR A 103 -13.49 -0.84 -3.26
N GLU A 104 -12.84 0.30 -3.50
CA GLU A 104 -12.71 0.88 -4.84
C GLU A 104 -11.65 0.18 -5.72
N VAL A 105 -10.62 -0.39 -5.09
CA VAL A 105 -9.68 -1.28 -5.80
C VAL A 105 -10.39 -2.55 -6.28
N ASP A 106 -11.34 -3.08 -5.50
CA ASP A 106 -12.18 -4.24 -5.81
C ASP A 106 -11.39 -5.43 -6.36
N HIS A 107 -10.38 -5.87 -5.61
CA HIS A 107 -9.50 -6.96 -6.04
C HIS A 107 -9.27 -7.99 -4.92
N PRO A 108 -9.40 -9.30 -5.18
CA PRO A 108 -9.29 -10.35 -4.15
C PRO A 108 -7.90 -10.48 -3.50
N LEU A 109 -6.89 -9.85 -4.09
CA LEU A 109 -5.53 -9.79 -3.53
C LEU A 109 -5.26 -8.54 -2.70
N VAL A 110 -6.22 -7.64 -2.52
CA VAL A 110 -6.04 -6.39 -1.77
C VAL A 110 -6.96 -6.38 -0.56
N GLY A 111 -6.40 -6.09 0.61
CA GLY A 111 -7.12 -6.03 1.87
C GLY A 111 -6.50 -5.03 2.85
N ILE A 112 -6.86 -5.14 4.13
CA ILE A 112 -6.46 -4.22 5.18
C ILE A 112 -5.76 -4.99 6.31
N THR A 113 -4.65 -4.45 6.79
CA THR A 113 -4.06 -4.81 8.08
C THR A 113 -4.76 -3.99 9.15
N LEU A 114 -5.41 -4.67 10.09
CA LEU A 114 -5.98 -4.06 11.29
C LEU A 114 -4.99 -4.21 12.44
N ASP A 115 -4.20 -3.16 12.68
CA ASP A 115 -3.39 -3.04 13.89
C ASP A 115 -4.22 -2.32 14.97
N GLN A 116 -4.37 -2.95 16.14
CA GLN A 116 -5.19 -2.43 17.24
C GLN A 116 -4.63 -1.15 17.86
N TYR A 117 -3.32 -0.89 17.74
CA TYR A 117 -2.72 0.37 18.19
C TYR A 117 -3.06 1.53 17.25
N HIS A 118 -3.31 1.24 15.97
CA HIS A 118 -3.64 2.25 14.96
C HIS A 118 -5.13 2.59 14.86
N PHE A 119 -6.00 1.77 15.45
CA PHE A 119 -7.45 1.96 15.49
C PHE A 119 -7.87 2.84 16.67
#